data_AF-A0A2W5FTV1-F1
#
_entry.id   AF-A0A2W5FTV1-F1
#
_cell.length_a   1.000
_cell.length_b   1.000
_cell.length_c   1.000
_cell.angle_alpha   90.00
_cell.angle_beta   90.00
_cell.angle_gamma   90.00
#
_symmetry.space_group_name_H-M   'P 1'
#
loop_
_entity.id
_entity.type
_entity.pdbx_description
1 polymer ?
#
loop_
_entity_poly.entity_id
_entity_poly.type
_entity_poly.pdbx_seq_one_letter_code
_entity_poly.pdbx_strand_id
1 'polypeptide(L)'
;MQLNLMDPDSILRWWRCFPERHWHYLEAFETGSPQFRFAIRQARRRIQADPLFNRARIDAFDAASRLQAATDDTGWDGEVADTATASAVAMH
;
A
#
# COMPACT_ATOMS: atom_id res chain seq x y z
N MET A 1 -5.30 -12.01 -12.06
CA MET A 1 -4.79 -11.70 -13.41
C MET A 1 -3.29 -11.90 -13.40
N GLN A 2 -2.70 -12.55 -14.41
CA GLN A 2 -1.25 -12.71 -14.51
C GLN A 2 -0.62 -11.43 -15.08
N LEU A 3 0.38 -10.90 -14.40
CA LEU A 3 1.12 -9.70 -14.81
C LEU A 3 2.33 -10.09 -15.66
N ASN A 4 2.42 -9.55 -16.87
CA ASN A 4 3.61 -9.61 -17.71
C ASN A 4 4.22 -8.19 -17.84
N LEU A 5 5.40 -7.97 -17.23
CA LEU A 5 6.10 -6.68 -17.24
C LEU A 5 6.79 -6.34 -18.57
N MET A 6 6.83 -7.28 -19.53
CA MET A 6 7.32 -7.03 -20.89
C MET A 6 6.21 -6.57 -21.84
N ASP A 7 4.94 -6.71 -21.45
CA ASP A 7 3.78 -6.34 -22.27
C ASP A 7 3.06 -5.12 -21.67
N PRO A 8 3.13 -3.94 -22.32
CA PRO A 8 2.43 -2.73 -21.87
C PRO A 8 0.92 -2.92 -21.69
N ASP A 9 0.28 -3.78 -22.49
CA ASP A 9 -1.16 -4.01 -22.39
C ASP A 9 -1.51 -4.93 -21.21
N SER A 10 -0.65 -5.88 -20.87
CA SER A 10 -0.75 -6.63 -19.62
C SER A 10 -0.59 -5.73 -18.41
N ILE A 11 0.35 -4.78 -18.44
CA ILE A 11 0.56 -3.83 -17.35
C ILE A 11 -0.68 -2.93 -17.19
N LEU A 12 -1.22 -2.40 -18.29
CA LEU A 12 -2.41 -1.55 -18.26
C LEU A 12 -3.63 -2.28 -17.69
N ARG A 13 -3.91 -3.51 -18.15
CA ARG A 13 -5.01 -4.34 -17.63
C ARG A 13 -4.84 -4.64 -16.14
N TRP A 14 -3.62 -4.95 -15.71
CA TRP A 14 -3.33 -5.19 -14.29
C TRP A 14 -3.50 -3.92 -13.44
N TRP A 15 -3.03 -2.77 -13.92
CA TRP A 15 -3.21 -1.50 -13.22
C TRP A 15 -4.69 -1.16 -13.01
N ARG A 16 -5.54 -1.36 -14.03
CA ARG A 16 -6.99 -1.10 -13.93
C ARG A 16 -7.72 -1.88 -12.84
N CYS A 17 -7.19 -3.03 -12.39
CA CYS A 17 -7.79 -3.79 -11.29
C CYS A 17 -7.72 -3.06 -9.96
N PHE A 18 -6.67 -2.28 -9.71
CA PHE A 18 -6.54 -1.47 -8.51
C PHE A 18 -5.64 -0.24 -8.76
N PRO A 19 -6.19 0.80 -9.42
CA PRO A 19 -5.41 1.93 -9.93
C PRO A 19 -4.58 2.67 -8.87
N GLU A 20 -5.16 2.84 -7.68
CA GLU A 20 -4.58 3.55 -6.53
C GLU A 20 -3.32 2.85 -6.03
N ARG A 21 -3.40 1.53 -5.86
CA ARG A 21 -2.28 0.73 -5.35
C ARG A 21 -1.22 0.44 -6.40
N HIS A 22 -1.65 0.07 -7.61
CA HIS A 22 -0.75 -0.45 -8.64
C HIS A 22 0.12 0.62 -9.29
N TRP A 23 -0.25 1.90 -9.21
CA TRP A 23 0.57 3.00 -9.73
C TRP A 23 1.97 3.04 -9.09
N HIS A 24 2.05 2.96 -7.76
CA HIS A 24 3.32 3.05 -7.03
C HIS A 24 4.24 1.85 -7.28
N TYR A 25 3.68 0.67 -7.49
CA TYR A 25 4.45 -0.51 -7.86
C TYR A 25 5.15 -0.37 -9.22
N LEU A 26 4.56 0.35 -10.17
CA LEU A 26 5.22 0.62 -11.46
C LEU A 26 6.49 1.45 -11.30
N GLU A 27 6.52 2.39 -10.36
CA GLU A 27 7.71 3.17 -10.06
C GLU A 27 8.81 2.32 -9.41
N ALA A 28 8.43 1.42 -8.49
CA ALA A 28 9.34 0.46 -7.90
C ALA A 28 9.92 -0.51 -8.96
N PHE A 29 9.07 -1.06 -9.84
CA PHE A 29 9.52 -1.94 -10.92
C PHE A 29 10.40 -1.23 -11.95
N GLU A 30 10.07 0.01 -12.32
CA GLU A 30 10.89 0.80 -13.26
C GLU A 30 12.30 1.06 -12.70
N THR A 31 12.38 1.33 -11.39
CA THR A 31 13.65 1.62 -10.71
C THR A 31 14.46 0.34 -10.52
N GLY A 32 13.85 -0.72 -10.00
CA GLY A 32 14.51 -1.98 -9.62
C GLY A 32 14.73 -2.98 -10.76
N SER A 33 14.11 -2.81 -11.93
CA SER A 33 14.23 -3.76 -13.04
C SER A 33 14.43 -3.05 -14.39
N PRO A 34 15.69 -2.72 -14.74
CA PRO A 34 16.02 -2.00 -15.97
C PRO A 34 15.46 -2.63 -17.26
N GLN A 35 15.38 -3.95 -17.31
CA GLN A 35 14.88 -4.73 -18.45
C GLN A 35 13.40 -4.45 -18.77
N PHE A 36 12.61 -3.99 -17.80
CA PHE A 36 11.18 -3.71 -17.99
C PHE A 36 10.88 -2.22 -18.22
N ARG A 37 11.88 -1.33 -18.08
CA ARG A 37 11.69 0.14 -18.12
C ARG A 37 10.94 0.61 -19.35
N PHE A 38 11.26 0.06 -20.52
CA PHE A 38 10.63 0.47 -21.76
C PHE A 38 9.12 0.19 -21.75
N ALA A 39 8.75 -1.06 -21.44
CA ALA A 39 7.34 -1.48 -21.40
C ALA A 39 6.57 -0.75 -20.29
N ILE A 40 7.18 -0.57 -19.11
CA ILE A 40 6.59 0.18 -18.00
C ILE A 40 6.35 1.65 -18.38
N ARG A 41 7.32 2.33 -18.99
CA ARG A 41 7.15 3.73 -19.45
C ARG A 41 6.05 3.86 -20.49
N GLN A 42 5.98 2.93 -21.43
CA GLN A 42 4.91 2.90 -22.43
C GLN A 42 3.54 2.71 -21.77
N ALA A 43 3.42 1.78 -20.82
CA ALA A 43 2.19 1.58 -20.07
C ALA A 43 1.82 2.83 -19.25
N ARG A 44 2.78 3.48 -18.56
CA ARG A 44 2.54 4.70 -17.78
C ARG A 44 1.98 5.84 -18.62
N ARG A 45 2.48 6.04 -19.85
CA ARG A 45 1.93 7.03 -20.78
C ARG A 45 0.46 6.74 -21.14
N ARG A 46 0.13 5.46 -21.36
CA ARG A 46 -1.25 5.03 -21.64
C ARG A 46 -2.15 5.20 -20.42
N ILE A 47 -1.66 4.85 -19.23
CA ILE A 47 -2.36 5.03 -17.95
C ILE A 47 -2.69 6.50 -17.71
N GLN A 48 -1.74 7.41 -17.93
CA GLN A 48 -1.97 8.85 -17.74
C GLN A 48 -3.06 9.43 -18.67
N ALA A 49 -3.31 8.77 -19.80
CA ALA A 49 -4.41 9.12 -20.72
C ALA A 49 -5.71 8.37 -20.43
N ASP A 50 -5.71 7.44 -19.46
CA ASP A 50 -6.88 6.63 -19.11
C ASP A 50 -7.84 7.43 -18.20
N PRO A 51 -9.16 7.39 -18.44
CA PRO A 51 -10.14 8.09 -17.61
C PRO A 51 -10.14 7.70 -16.12
N LEU A 52 -9.65 6.50 -15.79
CA LEU A 52 -9.54 6.03 -14.41
C LEU A 52 -8.33 6.62 -13.68
N PHE A 53 -7.43 7.27 -14.39
CA PHE A 53 -6.26 7.88 -13.78
C PHE A 53 -6.62 9.20 -13.11
N ASN A 54 -6.53 9.20 -11.78
CA ASN A 54 -6.68 10.40 -10.97
C ASN A 54 -5.50 10.47 -9.99
N ARG A 55 -4.58 11.40 -10.26
CA ARG A 55 -3.37 11.53 -9.46
C ARG A 55 -3.64 11.88 -8.00
N ALA A 56 -4.58 12.79 -7.75
CA ALA A 56 -4.94 13.18 -6.38
C ALA A 56 -5.52 12.00 -5.59
N ARG A 57 -6.34 11.15 -6.22
CA ARG A 57 -6.89 9.94 -5.59
C ARG A 57 -5.79 8.93 -5.24
N ILE A 58 -4.84 8.74 -6.14
CA ILE A 58 -3.68 7.84 -5.92
C ILE A 58 -2.86 8.34 -4.73
N ASP A 59 -2.49 9.62 -4.72
CA ASP A 59 -1.66 10.21 -3.66
C ASP A 59 -2.40 10.18 -2.30
N ALA A 60 -3.72 10.39 -2.28
CA ALA A 60 -4.53 10.29 -1.07
C ALA A 60 -4.57 8.87 -0.48
N PHE A 61 -4.63 7.84 -1.34
CA PHE A 61 -4.60 6.45 -0.89
C PHE A 61 -3.26 6.09 -0.23
N ASP A 62 -2.16 6.56 -0.79
CA ASP A 62 -0.82 6.36 -0.22
C ASP A 62 -0.66 7.09 1.13
N ALA A 63 -1.12 8.34 1.22
CA ALA A 63 -1.12 9.08 2.48
C ALA A 63 -1.93 8.38 3.58
N ALA A 64 -3.13 7.88 3.25
CA ALA A 64 -3.97 7.13 4.19
C ALA A 64 -3.31 5.80 4.62
N SER A 65 -2.68 5.09 3.68
CA SER A 65 -1.98 3.83 3.98
C SER A 65 -0.78 4.04 4.91
N ARG A 66 -0.05 5.15 4.75
CA ARG A 66 1.07 5.51 5.65
C ARG A 66 0.61 5.93 7.03
N LEU A 67 -0.51 6.66 7.13
CA LEU A 67 -1.10 7.02 8.41
C LEU A 67 -1.51 5.77 9.20
N GLN A 68 -2.15 4.79 8.54
CA GLN A 68 -2.52 3.52 9.16
C GLN A 68 -1.28 2.74 9.65
N ALA A 69 -0.23 2.66 8.83
CA ALA A 69 1.01 1.99 9.22
C ALA A 69 1.67 2.64 10.45
N ALA A 70 1.59 3.96 10.58
CA ALA A 70 2.13 4.69 11.74
C ALA A 70 1.29 4.48 13.02
N THR A 71 -0.02 4.28 12.91
CA THR A 71 -0.88 3.99 14.06
C THR A 71 -0.74 2.54 14.53
N ASP A 72 -0.47 1.60 13.64
CA ASP A 72 -0.30 0.18 14.02
C ASP A 72 1.04 -0.05 14.77
N ASP A 73 2.06 0.78 14.54
CA ASP A 73 3.37 0.72 15.22
C ASP A 73 3.33 1.19 16.68
N THR A 74 2.28 1.93 17.08
CA THR A 74 2.08 2.41 18.47
C THR A 74 1.19 1.48 19.32
N GLY A 75 0.86 0.28 18.81
CA GLY A 75 -0.17 -0.62 19.39
C GLY A 75 0.32 -1.83 20.19
N TRP A 76 1.60 -1.91 20.59
CA TRP A 76 2.07 -2.98 21.50
C TRP A 76 2.88 -2.41 22.66
N ASP A 77 2.21 -1.67 23.55
CA ASP A 77 2.58 -1.59 24.96
C ASP A 77 1.65 -2.54 25.72
N GLY A 78 2.06 -3.81 25.79
CA GLY A 78 1.40 -4.82 26.60
C GLY A 78 1.60 -4.54 28.09
N GLU A 79 0.90 -3.54 28.61
CA GLU A 79 0.73 -3.36 30.05
C GLU A 79 -0.27 -4.41 30.56
N VAL A 80 0.24 -5.61 30.84
CA VAL A 80 -0.44 -6.56 31.74
C VAL A 80 -0.35 -5.99 33.16
N ALA A 81 -1.26 -5.08 33.48
CA ALA A 81 -1.50 -4.66 34.86
C ALA A 81 -2.02 -5.87 35.66
N ASP A 82 -1.09 -6.60 36.27
CA ASP A 82 -1.35 -7.57 37.32
C ASP A 82 -1.96 -6.83 38.52
N THR A 83 -3.27 -6.68 38.51
CA THR A 83 -4.05 -6.17 39.64
C THR A 83 -4.32 -7.33 40.58
N ALA A 84 -3.26 -7.80 41.26
CA ALA A 84 -3.38 -8.62 42.45
C ALA A 84 -4.16 -7.81 43.50
N THR A 85 -5.45 -8.10 43.57
CA THR A 85 -6.40 -7.53 44.51
C THR A 85 -6.07 -8.03 45.91
N ALA A 86 -5.25 -7.27 46.64
CA ALA A 86 -5.10 -7.45 48.08
C ALA A 86 -6.36 -6.89 48.78
N SER A 87 -7.43 -7.69 48.80
CA SER A 87 -8.57 -7.44 49.69
C SER A 87 -8.13 -7.69 51.13
N ALA A 88 -7.89 -6.59 51.84
CA ALA A 88 -7.95 -6.58 53.30
C ALA A 88 -9.38 -6.93 53.73
N VAL A 89 -9.53 -8.06 54.42
CA VAL A 89 -10.68 -8.31 55.30
C VAL A 89 -10.12 -8.50 56.70
N ALA A 90 -10.24 -7.43 57.48
CA ALA A 90 -10.17 -7.45 58.93
C ALA A 90 -11.43 -8.15 59.47
N MET A 91 -11.25 -9.14 60.34
CA MET A 91 -12.18 -9.74 61.31
C MET A 91 -11.39 -10.93 61.89
N HIS A 92 -11.09 -11.08 63.18
CA HIS A 92 -11.78 -10.67 64.39
C HIS A 92 -10.82 -10.77 65.59
#